data_AF-A0A7J4SYZ6-F1
#
_entry.id   AF-A0A7J4SYZ6-F1
#
_cell.length_a   1.000
_cell.length_b   1.000
_cell.length_c   1.000
_cell.angle_alpha   90.00
_cell.angle_beta   90.00
_cell.angle_gamma   90.00
#
_symmetry.space_group_name_H-M   'P 1'
#
loop_
_entity.id
_entity.type
_entity.pdbx_description
1 polymer ?
#
loop_
_entity_poly.entity_id
_entity_poly.type
_entity_poly.pdbx_seq_one_letter_code
_entity_poly.pdbx_strand_id
1 'polypeptide(L)'
;STLTNGSVTVWSDIIITIDSTSSPESVRSDPANRIQLTGSVTEVGGIGEVFEDIVVYVGNGSNCVNNFEGAFCFKNVELDWNVGNFSIVVTSPIELTPGPQFISLDVPRDSTLYINGASEAHPIYIKVNAKIDVDIDKVEENIDENINGEVTITAEDTQAGLSGITVEFILYDGNNDSVLRSRAYDTDANGVAAFTFDSDSTPFGDTSEFGFVRLDININDQRLSDKTITEFNIERSIGFSPEYQFEAEASEVSVWTYVVLVFLAAAIAVGTVLYRRRREDELLSEMSEVFEYTAELLAAGDSIREAIFNCYQNLCGTLQTRGLLRRDFETVREFEVAIRQATPGISDDALQSLDNMFEMARYSREELGASHQQSAQGALDKMITELSYKKY
;
A
#
# COMPACT_ATOMS: atom_id res chain seq x y z
N SER A 1 -6.97 -64.54 -85.99
CA SER A 1 -7.16 -64.02 -84.62
C SER A 1 -7.93 -62.72 -84.72
N THR A 2 -9.11 -62.67 -84.13
CA THR A 2 -9.97 -61.49 -84.07
C THR A 2 -9.34 -60.45 -83.15
N LEU A 3 -8.84 -59.35 -83.71
CA LEU A 3 -8.46 -58.16 -82.95
C LEU A 3 -9.71 -57.64 -82.24
N THR A 4 -9.78 -57.90 -80.94
CA THR A 4 -10.84 -57.39 -80.07
C THR A 4 -10.42 -55.96 -79.72
N ASN A 5 -11.14 -54.95 -80.22
CA ASN A 5 -10.97 -53.57 -79.76
C ASN A 5 -11.39 -53.52 -78.28
N GLY A 6 -10.43 -53.58 -77.37
CA GLY A 6 -10.63 -53.32 -75.95
C GLY A 6 -10.41 -51.85 -75.65
N SER A 7 -11.32 -51.22 -74.92
CA SER A 7 -11.07 -49.92 -74.29
C SER A 7 -10.42 -50.15 -72.93
N VAL A 8 -9.31 -49.47 -72.66
CA VAL A 8 -8.66 -49.42 -71.33
C VAL A 8 -8.97 -48.07 -70.72
N THR A 9 -9.52 -48.06 -69.52
CA THR A 9 -9.68 -46.84 -68.72
C THR A 9 -8.46 -46.69 -67.82
N VAL A 10 -7.79 -45.54 -67.92
CA VAL A 10 -6.67 -45.16 -67.06
C VAL A 10 -7.08 -43.96 -66.22
N TRP A 11 -6.43 -43.82 -65.07
CA TRP A 11 -6.61 -42.65 -64.23
C TRP A 11 -5.61 -41.58 -64.64
N SER A 12 -6.05 -40.32 -64.76
CA SER A 12 -5.15 -39.20 -64.98
C SER A 12 -4.65 -38.64 -63.65
N ASP A 13 -3.41 -38.15 -63.66
CA ASP A 13 -2.90 -37.33 -62.57
C ASP A 13 -3.38 -35.90 -62.76
N ILE A 14 -3.32 -35.10 -61.70
CA ILE A 14 -3.67 -33.67 -61.76
C ILE A 14 -2.55 -32.84 -61.12
N ILE A 15 -2.41 -31.60 -61.59
CA ILE A 15 -1.53 -30.60 -60.99
C ILE A 15 -2.40 -29.44 -60.53
N ILE A 16 -2.25 -29.07 -59.25
CA ILE A 16 -2.80 -27.85 -58.68
C ILE A 16 -1.74 -26.76 -58.88
N THR A 17 -2.10 -25.65 -59.50
CA THR A 17 -1.25 -24.47 -59.62
C THR A 17 -1.87 -23.35 -58.81
N ILE A 18 -1.07 -22.71 -57.94
CA ILE A 18 -1.48 -21.57 -57.12
C ILE A 18 -0.83 -20.31 -57.69
N ASP A 19 -1.63 -19.29 -57.96
CA ASP A 19 -1.17 -18.06 -58.59
C ASP A 19 -0.36 -17.20 -57.61
N SER A 20 0.59 -16.44 -58.14
CA SER A 20 1.38 -15.47 -57.35
C SER A 20 0.55 -14.29 -56.82
N THR A 21 -0.69 -14.13 -57.27
CA THR A 21 -1.64 -13.13 -56.75
C THR A 21 -2.31 -13.57 -55.45
N SER A 22 -2.17 -14.85 -55.08
CA SER A 22 -2.66 -15.39 -53.81
C SER A 22 -2.00 -14.70 -52.62
N SER A 23 -2.74 -14.55 -51.53
CA SER A 23 -2.31 -13.85 -50.31
C SER A 23 -0.97 -14.41 -49.79
N PRO A 24 0.09 -13.59 -49.65
CA PRO A 24 1.34 -14.00 -49.01
C PRO A 24 1.25 -13.95 -47.48
N GLU A 25 0.26 -13.23 -46.95
CA GLU A 25 -0.01 -13.10 -45.52
C GLU A 25 -1.50 -13.00 -45.22
N SER A 26 -1.88 -13.24 -43.97
CA SER A 26 -3.24 -13.05 -43.46
C SER A 26 -3.21 -12.71 -41.97
N VAL A 27 -4.29 -12.15 -41.44
CA VAL A 27 -4.42 -11.92 -39.99
C VAL A 27 -5.39 -12.95 -39.42
N ARG A 28 -4.92 -13.70 -38.43
CA ARG A 28 -5.68 -14.76 -37.75
C ARG A 28 -6.98 -14.20 -37.19
N SER A 29 -8.08 -14.92 -37.42
CA SER A 29 -9.43 -14.57 -36.97
C SER A 29 -10.00 -13.25 -37.50
N ASP A 30 -9.32 -12.59 -38.46
CA ASP A 30 -9.75 -11.30 -38.98
C ASP A 30 -10.51 -11.46 -40.31
N PRO A 31 -11.81 -11.12 -40.36
CA PRO A 31 -12.59 -11.21 -41.59
C PRO A 31 -12.21 -10.16 -42.65
N ALA A 32 -11.46 -9.11 -42.31
CA ALA A 32 -10.97 -8.13 -43.27
C ALA A 32 -9.67 -8.57 -43.96
N ASN A 33 -8.86 -9.40 -43.31
CA ASN A 33 -7.53 -9.82 -43.75
C ASN A 33 -7.45 -11.35 -43.92
N ARG A 34 -8.34 -11.88 -44.75
CA ARG A 34 -8.54 -13.32 -45.01
C ARG A 34 -7.44 -13.89 -45.93
N ILE A 35 -7.29 -15.21 -45.91
CA ILE A 35 -6.53 -15.95 -46.93
C ILE A 35 -7.35 -15.93 -48.22
N GLN A 36 -6.72 -15.50 -49.31
CA GLN A 36 -7.31 -15.52 -50.66
C GLN A 36 -6.36 -16.27 -51.60
N LEU A 37 -6.80 -17.38 -52.17
CA LEU A 37 -5.99 -18.20 -53.09
C LEU A 37 -6.69 -18.25 -54.44
N THR A 38 -5.95 -18.00 -55.51
CA THR A 38 -6.42 -18.23 -56.87
C THR A 38 -5.49 -19.21 -57.56
N GLY A 39 -6.02 -19.93 -58.54
CA GLY A 39 -5.24 -20.90 -59.27
C GLY A 39 -6.08 -21.77 -60.17
N SER A 40 -5.51 -22.89 -60.62
CA SER A 40 -6.19 -23.85 -61.49
C SER A 40 -5.80 -25.29 -61.15
N VAL A 41 -6.62 -26.24 -61.58
CA VAL A 41 -6.32 -27.67 -61.51
C VAL A 41 -6.35 -28.24 -62.92
N THR A 42 -5.24 -28.84 -63.33
CA THR A 42 -5.03 -29.28 -64.72
C THR A 42 -4.67 -30.76 -64.79
N GLU A 43 -5.17 -31.43 -65.82
CA GLU A 43 -4.94 -32.84 -66.05
C GLU A 43 -3.53 -33.12 -66.61
N VAL A 44 -2.90 -34.19 -66.12
CA VAL A 44 -1.64 -34.72 -66.64
C VAL A 44 -1.82 -36.17 -67.08
N GLY A 45 -1.37 -36.46 -68.31
CA GLY A 45 -1.42 -37.81 -68.89
C GLY A 45 -2.71 -38.16 -69.64
N GLY A 46 -3.70 -37.26 -69.65
CA GLY A 46 -4.94 -37.38 -70.42
C GLY A 46 -5.01 -36.45 -71.64
N ILE A 47 -6.13 -35.76 -71.83
CA ILE A 47 -6.36 -34.81 -72.93
C ILE A 47 -6.01 -33.36 -72.56
N GLY A 48 -5.60 -33.11 -71.32
CA GLY A 48 -5.16 -31.80 -70.84
C GLY A 48 -6.34 -30.93 -70.40
N GLU A 49 -7.33 -31.55 -69.77
CA GLU A 49 -8.51 -30.84 -69.25
C GLU A 49 -8.13 -29.88 -68.11
N VAL A 50 -8.84 -28.75 -68.04
CA VAL A 50 -8.79 -27.82 -66.90
C VAL A 50 -10.09 -28.00 -66.15
N PHE A 51 -10.00 -28.39 -64.88
CA PHE A 51 -11.16 -28.79 -64.10
C PHE A 51 -11.95 -27.59 -63.58
N GLU A 52 -13.26 -27.78 -63.46
CA GLU A 52 -14.20 -26.90 -62.76
C GLU A 52 -15.05 -27.74 -61.80
N ASP A 53 -15.63 -27.11 -60.78
CA ASP A 53 -16.56 -27.72 -59.84
C ASP A 53 -16.06 -28.99 -59.13
N ILE A 54 -14.74 -29.12 -58.97
CA ILE A 54 -14.14 -30.22 -58.18
C ILE A 54 -14.01 -29.84 -56.70
N VAL A 55 -13.98 -30.87 -55.85
CA VAL A 55 -13.78 -30.70 -54.42
C VAL A 55 -12.32 -30.35 -54.13
N VAL A 56 -12.11 -29.23 -53.44
CA VAL A 56 -10.80 -28.82 -52.92
C VAL A 56 -10.91 -28.65 -51.41
N TYR A 57 -10.07 -29.33 -50.66
CA TYR A 57 -9.90 -29.11 -49.23
C TYR A 57 -8.74 -28.17 -48.98
N VAL A 58 -8.87 -27.32 -47.96
CA VAL A 58 -7.79 -26.45 -47.49
C VAL A 58 -7.49 -26.78 -46.04
N GLY A 59 -6.21 -26.92 -45.70
CA GLY A 59 -5.78 -27.21 -44.34
C GLY A 59 -4.39 -26.65 -44.04
N ASN A 60 -3.94 -26.79 -42.79
CA ASN A 60 -2.58 -26.44 -42.36
C ASN A 60 -1.52 -27.47 -42.81
N GLY A 61 -1.94 -28.55 -43.44
CA GLY A 61 -1.11 -29.64 -43.93
C GLY A 61 -1.90 -30.49 -44.91
N SER A 62 -1.21 -31.38 -45.63
CA SER A 62 -1.82 -32.23 -46.63
C SER A 62 -2.72 -33.30 -46.01
N ASN A 63 -3.70 -33.75 -46.79
CA ASN A 63 -4.67 -34.77 -46.42
C ASN A 63 -5.36 -34.49 -45.06
N CYS A 64 -5.77 -33.23 -44.87
CA CYS A 64 -6.40 -32.77 -43.64
C CYS A 64 -7.68 -33.55 -43.28
N VAL A 65 -8.38 -34.11 -44.28
CA VAL A 65 -9.61 -34.90 -44.10
C VAL A 65 -9.35 -36.17 -43.26
N ASN A 66 -8.16 -36.75 -43.38
CA ASN A 66 -7.75 -37.94 -42.64
C ASN A 66 -6.86 -37.62 -41.43
N ASN A 67 -6.72 -36.33 -41.08
CA ASN A 67 -5.86 -35.86 -40.00
C ASN A 67 -4.40 -36.35 -40.13
N PHE A 68 -3.89 -36.34 -41.36
CA PHE A 68 -2.52 -36.78 -41.63
C PHE A 68 -1.52 -35.87 -40.91
N GLU A 69 -0.64 -36.45 -40.09
CA GLU A 69 0.36 -35.71 -39.28
C GLU A 69 -0.21 -34.56 -38.44
N GLY A 70 -1.47 -34.66 -38.00
CA GLY A 70 -2.12 -33.60 -37.22
C GLY A 70 -2.68 -32.44 -38.07
N ALA A 71 -2.75 -32.61 -39.39
CA ALA A 71 -3.38 -31.66 -40.28
C ALA A 71 -4.89 -31.55 -40.00
N PHE A 72 -5.42 -30.33 -39.94
CA PHE A 72 -6.84 -30.05 -39.80
C PHE A 72 -7.35 -29.24 -40.99
N CYS A 73 -8.57 -29.56 -41.41
CA CYS A 73 -9.20 -28.81 -42.49
C CYS A 73 -9.77 -27.50 -41.95
N PHE A 74 -9.60 -26.44 -42.74
CA PHE A 74 -10.23 -25.16 -42.47
C PHE A 74 -11.74 -25.28 -42.64
N LYS A 75 -12.48 -24.51 -41.84
CA LYS A 75 -13.94 -24.48 -41.86
C LYS A 75 -14.41 -23.24 -42.61
N ASN A 76 -15.62 -23.30 -43.18
CA ASN A 76 -16.25 -22.19 -43.89
C ASN A 76 -15.37 -21.64 -45.03
N VAL A 77 -14.74 -22.55 -45.78
CA VAL A 77 -14.00 -22.23 -47.00
C VAL A 77 -15.01 -21.84 -48.07
N GLU A 78 -14.91 -20.62 -48.58
CA GLU A 78 -15.64 -20.18 -49.77
C GLU A 78 -14.82 -20.56 -50.99
N LEU A 79 -15.36 -21.43 -51.84
CA LEU A 79 -14.75 -21.87 -53.09
C LEU A 79 -15.68 -21.48 -54.24
N ASP A 80 -15.14 -20.71 -55.19
CA ASP A 80 -15.81 -20.33 -56.43
C ASP A 80 -14.96 -20.77 -57.64
N TRP A 81 -15.62 -21.10 -58.75
CA TRP A 81 -14.98 -21.51 -59.99
C TRP A 81 -15.37 -20.56 -61.12
N ASN A 82 -14.38 -20.15 -61.92
CA ASN A 82 -14.60 -19.29 -63.07
C ASN A 82 -13.62 -19.61 -64.21
N VAL A 83 -14.12 -20.24 -65.26
CA VAL A 83 -13.37 -20.57 -66.49
C VAL A 83 -12.06 -21.31 -66.17
N GLY A 84 -12.19 -22.43 -65.46
CA GLY A 84 -11.09 -23.33 -65.08
C GLY A 84 -10.19 -22.84 -63.94
N ASN A 85 -10.50 -21.68 -63.35
CA ASN A 85 -9.76 -21.15 -62.21
C ASN A 85 -10.61 -21.22 -60.94
N PHE A 86 -9.99 -21.62 -59.84
CA PHE A 86 -10.60 -21.51 -58.52
C PHE A 86 -10.27 -20.17 -57.87
N SER A 87 -11.20 -19.69 -57.03
CA SER A 87 -10.98 -18.63 -56.06
C SER A 87 -11.42 -19.15 -54.70
N ILE A 88 -10.48 -19.23 -53.76
CA ILE A 88 -10.70 -19.68 -52.40
C ILE A 88 -10.54 -18.51 -51.46
N VAL A 89 -11.54 -18.28 -50.61
CA VAL A 89 -11.47 -17.29 -49.54
C VAL A 89 -11.81 -17.93 -48.21
N VAL A 90 -10.94 -17.75 -47.21
CA VAL A 90 -11.15 -18.31 -45.88
C VAL A 90 -10.51 -17.44 -44.80
N THR A 91 -11.22 -17.26 -43.69
CA THR A 91 -10.64 -16.57 -42.52
C THR A 91 -9.69 -17.51 -41.82
N SER A 92 -8.45 -17.05 -41.60
CA SER A 92 -7.39 -17.82 -40.94
C SER A 92 -7.85 -18.36 -39.57
N PRO A 93 -7.88 -19.67 -39.36
CA PRO A 93 -8.37 -20.28 -38.13
C PRO A 93 -7.49 -19.97 -36.91
N ILE A 94 -8.08 -20.00 -35.71
CA ILE A 94 -7.37 -19.75 -34.44
C ILE A 94 -6.28 -20.79 -34.15
N GLU A 95 -6.41 -21.99 -34.72
CA GLU A 95 -5.48 -23.11 -34.56
C GLU A 95 -4.15 -22.87 -35.30
N LEU A 96 -4.09 -21.90 -36.22
CA LEU A 96 -2.84 -21.51 -36.88
C LEU A 96 -1.93 -20.72 -35.92
N THR A 97 -0.63 -21.00 -35.95
CA THR A 97 0.36 -20.28 -35.13
C THR A 97 0.86 -19.00 -35.81
N PRO A 98 1.02 -17.86 -35.11
CA PRO A 98 1.59 -16.67 -35.74
C PRO A 98 3.01 -16.91 -36.28
N GLY A 99 3.34 -16.34 -37.44
CA GLY A 99 4.62 -16.51 -38.13
C GLY A 99 4.51 -17.25 -39.47
N PRO A 100 5.66 -17.64 -40.06
CA PRO A 100 5.70 -18.32 -41.35
C PRO A 100 5.14 -19.75 -41.24
N GLN A 101 4.23 -20.10 -42.15
CA GLN A 101 3.59 -21.39 -42.24
C GLN A 101 3.35 -21.80 -43.70
N PHE A 102 2.80 -23.00 -43.88
CA PHE A 102 2.26 -23.46 -45.15
C PHE A 102 0.78 -23.81 -44.98
N ILE A 103 0.02 -23.63 -46.04
CA ILE A 103 -1.33 -24.17 -46.19
C ILE A 103 -1.34 -25.15 -47.37
N SER A 104 -2.11 -26.22 -47.26
CA SER A 104 -2.23 -27.23 -48.30
C SER A 104 -3.58 -27.13 -48.98
N LEU A 105 -3.59 -27.21 -50.31
CA LEU A 105 -4.78 -27.50 -51.11
C LEU A 105 -4.75 -28.97 -51.49
N ASP A 106 -5.80 -29.71 -51.14
CA ASP A 106 -5.91 -31.13 -51.44
C ASP A 106 -7.13 -31.39 -52.31
N VAL A 107 -6.89 -31.97 -53.49
CA VAL A 107 -7.94 -32.55 -54.32
C VAL A 107 -7.94 -34.06 -54.09
N PRO A 108 -9.04 -34.65 -53.58
CA PRO A 108 -9.11 -36.08 -53.36
C PRO A 108 -9.20 -36.82 -54.70
N ARG A 109 -8.85 -38.11 -54.66
CA ARG A 109 -9.11 -39.02 -55.77
C ARG A 109 -10.61 -39.09 -56.07
N ASP A 110 -10.99 -38.93 -57.34
CA ASP A 110 -12.39 -39.00 -57.77
C ASP A 110 -12.58 -40.12 -58.81
N SER A 111 -13.37 -41.14 -58.44
CA SER A 111 -13.65 -42.29 -59.32
C SER A 111 -14.63 -41.99 -60.44
N THR A 112 -15.41 -40.92 -60.32
CA THR A 112 -16.38 -40.49 -61.34
C THR A 112 -15.70 -39.72 -62.46
N LEU A 113 -14.66 -38.94 -62.11
CA LEU A 113 -13.83 -38.18 -63.03
C LEU A 113 -12.57 -38.93 -63.48
N TYR A 114 -12.28 -40.10 -62.88
CA TYR A 114 -11.07 -40.89 -63.13
C TYR A 114 -9.76 -40.13 -62.88
N ILE A 115 -9.74 -39.23 -61.90
CA ILE A 115 -8.55 -38.47 -61.51
C ILE A 115 -7.93 -39.00 -60.22
N ASN A 116 -6.61 -39.08 -60.18
CA ASN A 116 -5.87 -39.29 -58.95
C ASN A 116 -5.91 -38.01 -58.08
N GLY A 117 -5.73 -38.18 -56.78
CA GLY A 117 -5.66 -37.04 -55.87
C GLY A 117 -4.30 -36.34 -55.96
N ALA A 118 -4.29 -35.04 -55.65
CA ALA A 118 -3.08 -34.24 -55.58
C ALA A 118 -3.14 -33.26 -54.40
N SER A 119 -1.96 -32.82 -53.97
CA SER A 119 -1.78 -31.84 -52.91
C SER A 119 -0.76 -30.81 -53.35
N GLU A 120 -1.01 -29.53 -53.09
CA GLU A 120 -0.06 -28.44 -53.34
C GLU A 120 -0.01 -27.50 -52.14
N ALA A 121 1.21 -27.08 -51.76
CA ALA A 121 1.44 -26.24 -50.60
C ALA A 121 1.68 -24.78 -51.00
N HIS A 122 1.07 -23.85 -50.28
CA HIS A 122 1.28 -22.42 -50.42
C HIS A 122 1.92 -21.84 -49.16
N PRO A 123 3.10 -21.18 -49.25
CA PRO A 123 3.69 -20.50 -48.12
C PRO A 123 2.86 -19.27 -47.75
N ILE A 124 2.62 -19.05 -46.46
CA ILE A 124 1.88 -17.91 -45.95
C ILE A 124 2.45 -17.43 -44.62
N TYR A 125 2.42 -16.13 -44.38
CA TYR A 125 2.74 -15.54 -43.09
C TYR A 125 1.48 -15.23 -42.30
N ILE A 126 1.31 -15.81 -41.11
CA ILE A 126 0.15 -15.58 -40.25
C ILE A 126 0.47 -14.48 -39.24
N LYS A 127 -0.20 -13.34 -39.36
CA LYS A 127 -0.20 -12.25 -38.38
C LYS A 127 -1.33 -12.42 -37.36
N VAL A 128 -1.26 -11.70 -36.26
CA VAL A 128 -2.28 -11.70 -35.21
C VAL A 128 -2.57 -10.29 -34.71
N ASN A 129 -3.84 -9.97 -34.47
CA ASN A 129 -4.21 -8.79 -33.70
C ASN A 129 -3.94 -9.07 -32.23
N ALA A 130 -3.22 -8.18 -31.56
CA ALA A 130 -2.88 -8.30 -30.15
C ALA A 130 -3.22 -7.01 -29.39
N LYS A 131 -3.50 -7.20 -28.10
CA LYS A 131 -3.52 -6.16 -27.08
C LYS A 131 -2.13 -6.06 -26.46
N ILE A 132 -1.59 -4.84 -26.38
CA ILE A 132 -0.32 -4.55 -25.72
C ILE A 132 -0.66 -3.68 -24.52
N ASP A 133 -0.38 -4.18 -23.32
CA ASP A 133 -0.56 -3.46 -22.07
C ASP A 133 0.83 -3.13 -21.49
N VAL A 134 1.03 -1.88 -21.08
CA VAL A 134 2.25 -1.39 -20.45
C VAL A 134 1.95 -1.08 -18.99
N ASP A 135 2.69 -1.70 -18.07
CA ASP A 135 2.63 -1.40 -16.64
C ASP A 135 4.02 -0.96 -16.17
N ILE A 136 4.08 0.16 -15.46
CA ILE A 136 5.34 0.74 -14.98
C ILE A 136 5.20 0.91 -13.48
N ASP A 137 6.14 0.31 -12.75
CA ASP A 137 6.16 0.39 -11.31
C ASP A 137 6.39 1.83 -10.85
N LYS A 138 5.78 2.16 -9.72
CA LYS A 138 5.98 3.44 -9.07
C LYS A 138 7.40 3.52 -8.50
N VAL A 139 8.06 4.65 -8.73
CA VAL A 139 9.36 4.97 -8.14
C VAL A 139 9.17 5.55 -6.75
N GLU A 140 9.87 5.01 -5.75
CA GLU A 140 9.87 5.52 -4.38
C GLU A 140 11.22 6.22 -4.11
N GLU A 141 11.23 7.54 -4.12
CA GLU A 141 12.47 8.32 -4.00
C GLU A 141 13.17 8.05 -2.66
N ASN A 142 14.50 7.85 -2.68
CA ASN A 142 15.32 7.45 -1.53
C ASN A 142 15.02 6.07 -0.92
N ILE A 143 14.09 5.28 -1.49
CA ILE A 143 13.74 3.93 -1.01
C ILE A 143 14.00 2.89 -2.11
N ASP A 144 13.37 3.05 -3.27
CA ASP A 144 13.56 2.24 -4.46
C ASP A 144 13.57 3.13 -5.71
N GLU A 145 14.77 3.41 -6.18
CA GLU A 145 15.05 4.28 -7.33
C GLU A 145 15.30 3.50 -8.62
N ASN A 146 14.94 2.21 -8.63
CA ASN A 146 14.93 1.40 -9.83
C ASN A 146 13.76 1.81 -10.73
N ILE A 147 13.98 1.74 -12.05
CA ILE A 147 12.89 1.90 -13.03
C ILE A 147 12.50 0.53 -13.53
N ASN A 148 11.33 0.06 -13.11
CA ASN A 148 10.84 -1.29 -13.32
C ASN A 148 9.46 -1.29 -13.96
N GLY A 149 9.07 -2.42 -14.51
CA GLY A 149 7.73 -2.63 -15.04
C GLY A 149 7.70 -3.81 -16.00
N GLU A 150 6.61 -3.92 -16.73
CA GLU A 150 6.40 -4.99 -17.70
C GLU A 150 5.54 -4.55 -18.88
N VAL A 151 5.74 -5.24 -20.00
CA VAL A 151 4.87 -5.18 -21.16
C VAL A 151 4.24 -6.54 -21.37
N THR A 152 2.92 -6.58 -21.45
CA THR A 152 2.16 -7.81 -21.71
C THR A 152 1.55 -7.74 -23.11
N ILE A 153 1.85 -8.75 -23.94
CA ILE A 153 1.35 -8.86 -25.32
C ILE A 153 0.46 -10.09 -25.44
N THR A 154 -0.83 -9.85 -25.66
CA THR A 154 -1.86 -10.90 -25.67
C THR A 154 -2.63 -10.91 -26.97
N ALA A 155 -2.75 -12.07 -27.62
CA ALA A 155 -3.54 -12.22 -28.83
C ALA A 155 -5.03 -11.95 -28.56
N GLU A 156 -5.69 -11.09 -29.34
CA GLU A 156 -7.10 -10.70 -29.12
C GLU A 156 -8.07 -11.88 -29.31
N ASP A 157 -7.76 -12.80 -30.21
CA ASP A 157 -8.65 -13.90 -30.58
C ASP A 157 -8.68 -15.05 -29.56
N THR A 158 -7.53 -15.32 -28.95
CA THR A 158 -7.32 -16.47 -28.06
C THR A 158 -7.08 -16.07 -26.61
N GLN A 159 -6.82 -14.78 -26.36
CA GLN A 159 -6.41 -14.25 -25.06
C GLN A 159 -5.12 -14.90 -24.52
N ALA A 160 -4.35 -15.54 -25.39
CA ALA A 160 -3.09 -16.18 -25.05
C ALA A 160 -1.94 -15.17 -25.18
N GLY A 161 -0.99 -15.26 -24.27
CA GLY A 161 0.26 -14.52 -24.35
C GLY A 161 1.07 -14.88 -25.59
N LEU A 162 1.66 -13.87 -26.23
CA LEU A 162 2.52 -14.06 -27.40
C LEU A 162 3.98 -14.10 -26.99
N SER A 163 4.57 -15.29 -26.99
CA SER A 163 5.96 -15.52 -26.58
C SER A 163 6.99 -15.20 -27.65
N GLY A 164 8.19 -14.83 -27.20
CA GLY A 164 9.36 -14.57 -28.03
C GLY A 164 9.25 -13.29 -28.86
N ILE A 165 8.37 -12.35 -28.47
CA ILE A 165 8.33 -11.01 -29.05
C ILE A 165 9.39 -10.18 -28.32
N THR A 166 10.35 -9.64 -29.07
CA THR A 166 11.35 -8.74 -28.49
C THR A 166 10.75 -7.36 -28.23
N VAL A 167 10.86 -6.91 -26.99
CA VAL A 167 10.47 -5.57 -26.53
C VAL A 167 11.73 -4.82 -26.12
N GLU A 168 12.00 -3.70 -26.79
CA GLU A 168 13.12 -2.81 -26.46
C GLU A 168 12.63 -1.65 -25.59
N PHE A 169 13.28 -1.47 -24.45
CA PHE A 169 13.02 -0.43 -23.47
C PHE A 169 14.17 0.57 -23.49
N ILE A 170 13.87 1.84 -23.74
CA ILE A 170 14.86 2.92 -23.79
C ILE A 170 14.50 3.95 -22.73
N LEU A 171 15.40 4.12 -21.76
CA LEU A 171 15.28 5.09 -20.68
C LEU A 171 15.95 6.40 -21.07
N TYR A 172 15.20 7.50 -20.94
CA TYR A 172 15.63 8.86 -21.23
C TYR A 172 15.74 9.70 -19.96
N ASP A 173 16.76 10.54 -19.93
CA ASP A 173 16.97 11.59 -18.93
C ASP A 173 15.85 12.62 -19.02
N GLY A 174 15.17 12.88 -17.91
CA GLY A 174 14.04 13.81 -17.84
C GLY A 174 14.45 15.28 -17.94
N ASN A 175 15.72 15.60 -17.72
CA ASN A 175 16.23 16.97 -17.78
C ASN A 175 16.68 17.38 -19.19
N ASN A 176 17.19 16.43 -19.99
CA ASN A 176 17.83 16.74 -21.27
C ASN A 176 17.47 15.80 -22.43
N ASP A 177 16.56 14.84 -22.24
CA ASP A 177 16.10 13.86 -23.24
C ASP A 177 17.25 13.02 -23.85
N SER A 178 18.41 12.90 -23.18
CA SER A 178 19.46 11.98 -23.60
C SER A 178 19.15 10.55 -23.19
N VAL A 179 19.62 9.58 -23.97
CA VAL A 179 19.44 8.15 -23.64
C VAL A 179 20.36 7.81 -22.47
N LEU A 180 19.76 7.40 -21.35
CA LEU A 180 20.47 6.89 -20.18
C LEU A 180 20.84 5.42 -20.33
N ARG A 181 19.89 4.61 -20.82
CA ARG A 181 20.05 3.16 -20.97
C ARG A 181 19.07 2.58 -21.98
N SER A 182 19.46 1.50 -22.64
CA SER A 182 18.54 0.66 -23.44
C SER A 182 18.76 -0.81 -23.10
N ARG A 183 17.68 -1.58 -23.04
CA ARG A 183 17.69 -3.04 -22.88
C ARG A 183 16.55 -3.65 -23.70
N ALA A 184 16.77 -4.85 -24.21
CA ALA A 184 15.75 -5.61 -24.93
C ALA A 184 15.50 -6.94 -24.22
N TYR A 185 14.22 -7.31 -24.10
CA TYR A 185 13.76 -8.54 -23.47
C TYR A 185 12.74 -9.22 -24.36
N ASP A 186 12.77 -10.56 -24.40
CA ASP A 186 11.78 -11.34 -25.12
C ASP A 186 10.63 -11.71 -24.18
N THR A 187 9.40 -11.64 -24.69
CA THR A 187 8.22 -12.06 -23.93
C THR A 187 8.27 -13.55 -23.58
N ASP A 188 7.86 -13.88 -22.36
CA ASP A 188 7.78 -15.26 -21.86
C ASP A 188 6.57 -16.02 -22.45
N ALA A 189 6.30 -17.23 -21.91
CA ALA A 189 5.16 -18.05 -22.35
C ALA A 189 3.78 -17.39 -22.11
N ASN A 190 3.69 -16.42 -21.19
CA ASN A 190 2.49 -15.65 -20.89
C ASN A 190 2.45 -14.33 -21.66
N GLY A 191 3.41 -14.07 -22.55
CA GLY A 191 3.46 -12.83 -23.32
C GLY A 191 4.03 -11.65 -22.54
N VAL A 192 4.70 -11.88 -21.41
CA VAL A 192 5.20 -10.84 -20.51
C VAL A 192 6.69 -10.60 -20.75
N ALA A 193 7.06 -9.35 -20.99
CA ALA A 193 8.44 -8.86 -21.00
C ALA A 193 8.64 -7.88 -19.85
N ALA A 194 9.14 -8.37 -18.72
CA ALA A 194 9.49 -7.56 -17.57
C ALA A 194 10.87 -6.91 -17.75
N PHE A 195 11.02 -5.66 -17.32
CA PHE A 195 12.27 -4.94 -17.38
C PHE A 195 12.64 -4.34 -16.02
N THR A 196 13.95 -4.17 -15.83
CA THR A 196 14.53 -3.56 -14.64
C THR A 196 15.73 -2.75 -15.09
N PHE A 197 15.74 -1.47 -14.74
CA PHE A 197 16.91 -0.61 -14.81
C PHE A 197 17.46 -0.41 -13.40
N ASP A 198 18.34 -1.34 -13.01
CA ASP A 198 18.90 -1.41 -11.67
C ASP A 198 19.71 -0.15 -11.30
N SER A 199 19.51 0.29 -10.05
CA SER A 199 20.13 1.45 -9.42
C SER A 199 21.48 1.16 -8.76
N ASP A 200 21.94 -0.10 -8.77
CA ASP A 200 23.17 -0.58 -8.11
C ASP A 200 24.43 0.27 -8.39
N SER A 201 24.44 1.05 -9.48
CA SER A 201 25.45 2.07 -9.74
C SER A 201 24.90 3.47 -10.05
N THR A 202 23.60 3.63 -10.28
CA THR A 202 23.01 4.88 -10.81
C THR A 202 21.54 4.96 -10.42
N PRO A 203 21.15 5.83 -9.47
CA PRO A 203 19.77 5.94 -9.00
C PRO A 203 18.91 6.68 -10.04
N PHE A 204 18.44 5.97 -11.05
CA PHE A 204 17.64 6.59 -12.14
C PHE A 204 16.34 7.24 -11.66
N GLY A 205 15.81 6.81 -10.51
CA GLY A 205 14.68 7.42 -9.83
C GLY A 205 15.00 8.69 -9.03
N ASP A 206 16.26 9.10 -8.89
CA ASP A 206 16.62 10.37 -8.25
C ASP A 206 16.22 11.54 -9.14
N THR A 207 15.13 12.20 -8.77
CA THR A 207 14.57 13.31 -9.55
C THR A 207 15.46 14.55 -9.53
N SER A 208 16.36 14.68 -8.57
CA SER A 208 17.31 15.79 -8.48
C SER A 208 18.46 15.66 -9.47
N GLU A 209 18.84 14.43 -9.82
CA GLU A 209 19.90 14.13 -10.79
C GLU A 209 19.34 13.98 -12.21
N PHE A 210 18.31 13.16 -12.39
CA PHE A 210 17.80 12.75 -13.71
C PHE A 210 16.46 13.40 -14.09
N GLY A 211 15.84 14.17 -13.19
CA GLY A 211 14.49 14.67 -13.40
C GLY A 211 13.46 13.53 -13.44
N PHE A 212 12.29 13.81 -14.00
CA PHE A 212 11.28 12.78 -14.25
C PHE A 212 11.64 11.99 -15.50
N VAL A 213 12.28 10.83 -15.33
CA VAL A 213 12.71 10.00 -16.46
C VAL A 213 11.53 9.58 -17.33
N ARG A 214 11.82 9.34 -18.61
CA ARG A 214 10.84 8.88 -19.60
C ARG A 214 11.27 7.55 -20.19
N LEU A 215 10.29 6.71 -20.47
CA LEU A 215 10.46 5.43 -21.12
C LEU A 215 9.91 5.50 -22.54
N ASP A 216 10.69 5.01 -23.48
CA ASP A 216 10.22 4.66 -24.82
C ASP A 216 10.26 3.14 -24.97
N ILE A 217 9.18 2.58 -25.53
CA ILE A 217 9.01 1.14 -25.69
C ILE A 217 8.84 0.86 -27.18
N ASN A 218 9.76 0.08 -27.73
CA ASN A 218 9.80 -0.26 -29.14
C ASN A 218 9.51 -1.75 -29.34
N ILE A 219 8.46 -2.03 -30.10
CA ILE A 219 8.01 -3.38 -30.45
C ILE A 219 7.92 -3.45 -31.97
N ASN A 220 8.73 -4.31 -32.57
CA ASN A 220 8.80 -4.46 -34.03
C ASN A 220 8.83 -5.94 -34.43
N ASP A 221 7.76 -6.65 -34.09
CA ASP A 221 7.58 -8.06 -34.43
C ASP A 221 6.62 -8.23 -35.61
N GLN A 222 7.08 -8.93 -36.64
CA GLN A 222 6.33 -9.14 -37.90
C GLN A 222 5.07 -9.99 -37.71
N ARG A 223 4.95 -10.74 -36.60
CA ARG A 223 3.76 -11.53 -36.27
C ARG A 223 2.59 -10.66 -35.83
N LEU A 224 2.84 -9.43 -35.38
CA LEU A 224 1.77 -8.50 -35.02
C LEU A 224 1.16 -7.89 -36.29
N SER A 225 -0.15 -7.67 -36.27
CA SER A 225 -0.84 -7.01 -37.38
C SER A 225 -0.45 -5.53 -37.48
N ASP A 226 -0.55 -4.99 -38.69
CA ASP A 226 -0.32 -3.57 -38.94
C ASP A 226 -1.27 -2.69 -38.11
N LYS A 227 -2.49 -3.18 -37.83
CA LYS A 227 -3.45 -2.53 -36.93
C LYS A 227 -2.86 -2.43 -35.51
N THR A 228 -2.43 -3.54 -34.92
CA THR A 228 -1.83 -3.56 -33.57
C THR A 228 -0.63 -2.65 -33.46
N ILE A 229 0.29 -2.71 -34.44
CA ILE A 229 1.48 -1.85 -34.46
C ILE A 229 1.10 -0.37 -34.57
N THR A 230 0.09 -0.04 -35.39
CA THR A 230 -0.37 1.34 -35.53
C THR A 230 -1.01 1.86 -34.25
N GLU A 231 -1.88 1.07 -33.63
CA GLU A 231 -2.55 1.42 -32.37
C GLU A 231 -1.54 1.62 -31.23
N PHE A 232 -0.58 0.70 -31.08
CA PHE A 232 0.47 0.83 -30.08
C PHE A 232 1.39 2.03 -30.33
N ASN A 233 1.73 2.33 -31.59
CA ASN A 233 2.56 3.50 -31.90
C ASN A 233 1.86 4.83 -31.57
N ILE A 234 0.52 4.89 -31.60
CA ILE A 234 -0.23 6.06 -31.14
C ILE A 234 -0.04 6.23 -29.63
N GLU A 235 -0.17 5.15 -28.85
CA GLU A 235 0.06 5.17 -27.40
C GLU A 235 1.52 5.55 -27.08
N ARG A 236 2.48 4.88 -27.71
CA ARG A 236 3.91 5.20 -27.61
C ARG A 236 4.24 6.65 -27.92
N SER A 237 3.53 7.29 -28.87
CA SER A 237 3.74 8.69 -29.23
C SER A 237 3.37 9.69 -28.13
N ILE A 238 2.50 9.28 -27.19
CA ILE A 238 2.17 10.06 -25.99
C ILE A 238 3.33 9.97 -24.99
N GLY A 239 4.04 8.84 -24.98
CA GLY A 239 5.18 8.55 -24.11
C GLY A 239 4.77 7.85 -22.81
N PHE A 240 5.72 7.13 -22.22
CA PHE A 240 5.53 6.43 -20.96
C PHE A 240 6.44 7.02 -19.88
N SER A 241 5.93 7.15 -18.66
CA SER A 241 6.69 7.67 -17.52
C SER A 241 6.25 6.97 -16.24
N PRO A 242 7.19 6.64 -15.33
CA PRO A 242 6.84 6.12 -14.02
C PRO A 242 6.12 7.19 -13.19
N GLU A 243 5.25 6.74 -12.30
CA GLU A 243 4.74 7.58 -11.23
C GLU A 243 5.78 7.69 -10.10
N TYR A 244 5.78 8.80 -9.36
CA TYR A 244 6.73 9.04 -8.27
C TYR A 244 6.03 9.17 -6.92
N GLN A 245 6.65 8.58 -5.90
CA GLN A 245 6.33 8.80 -4.50
C GLN A 245 7.51 9.46 -3.80
N PHE A 246 7.26 10.63 -3.24
CA PHE A 246 8.22 11.33 -2.38
C PHE A 246 7.96 10.95 -0.93
N GLU A 247 9.02 10.80 -0.14
CA GLU A 247 8.86 10.73 1.33
C GLU A 247 8.12 12.00 1.78
N ALA A 248 7.03 11.83 2.54
CA ALA A 248 6.38 12.97 3.17
C ALA A 248 7.41 13.61 4.10
N GLU A 249 7.79 14.87 3.84
CA GLU A 249 8.65 15.66 4.72
C GLU A 249 8.22 15.41 6.17
N ALA A 250 9.14 14.90 6.99
CA ALA A 250 8.87 14.54 8.37
C ALA A 250 8.11 15.69 9.05
N SER A 251 6.81 15.47 9.29
CA SER A 251 5.88 16.51 9.72
C SER A 251 6.48 17.27 10.88
N GLU A 252 6.80 18.56 10.67
CA GLU A 252 7.39 19.37 11.73
C GLU A 252 6.47 19.31 12.95
N VAL A 253 7.01 18.83 14.08
CA VAL A 253 6.25 18.72 15.33
C VAL A 253 5.67 20.09 15.65
N SER A 254 4.34 20.19 15.61
CA SER A 254 3.63 21.45 15.78
C SER A 254 4.10 22.17 17.06
N VAL A 255 4.38 23.47 16.93
CA VAL A 255 4.77 24.35 18.05
C VAL A 255 3.76 24.26 19.21
N TRP A 256 2.49 23.96 18.93
CA TRP A 256 1.43 23.76 19.93
C TRP A 256 1.70 22.62 20.91
N THR A 257 2.43 21.59 20.50
CA THR A 257 2.80 20.47 21.39
C THR A 257 3.66 20.97 22.56
N TYR A 258 4.61 21.87 22.29
CA TYR A 258 5.45 22.47 23.33
C TYR A 258 4.66 23.41 24.23
N VAL A 259 3.71 24.17 23.67
CA VAL A 259 2.81 25.04 24.46
C VAL A 259 1.99 24.22 25.45
N VAL A 260 1.41 23.09 25.01
CA VAL A 260 0.64 22.18 25.88
C VAL A 260 1.50 21.62 27.02
N LEU A 261 2.74 21.22 26.75
CA LEU A 261 3.66 20.71 27.78
C LEU A 261 3.99 21.76 28.85
N VAL A 262 4.19 23.02 28.45
CA VAL A 262 4.42 24.13 29.39
C VAL A 262 3.19 24.38 30.27
N PHE A 263 1.98 24.35 29.69
CA PHE A 263 0.75 24.50 30.46
C PHE A 263 0.52 23.34 31.43
N LEU A 264 0.84 22.11 31.04
CA LEU A 264 0.73 20.94 31.91
C LEU A 264 1.68 21.06 33.11
N ALA A 265 2.93 21.47 32.88
CA ALA A 265 3.90 21.71 33.95
C ALA A 265 3.45 22.82 34.90
N ALA A 266 2.90 23.92 34.37
CA ALA A 266 2.36 25.01 35.17
C ALA A 266 1.15 24.58 36.01
N ALA A 267 0.24 23.78 35.44
CA ALA A 267 -0.93 23.25 36.15
C ALA A 267 -0.53 22.32 37.31
N ILE A 268 0.47 21.45 37.12
CA ILE A 268 1.01 20.60 38.19
C ILE A 268 1.63 21.45 39.31
N ALA A 269 2.41 22.48 38.96
CA ALA A 269 3.02 23.37 39.94
C ALA A 269 1.95 24.11 40.77
N VAL A 270 0.94 24.69 40.11
CA VAL A 270 -0.18 25.38 40.78
C VAL A 270 -0.97 24.41 41.65
N GLY A 271 -1.29 23.21 41.14
CA GLY A 271 -2.01 22.18 41.89
C GLY A 271 -1.25 21.75 43.14
N THR A 272 0.07 21.60 43.05
CA THR A 272 0.92 21.24 44.20
C THR A 272 0.96 22.34 45.26
N VAL A 273 1.03 23.61 44.86
CA VAL A 273 1.01 24.76 45.79
C VAL A 273 -0.34 24.86 46.49
N LEU A 274 -1.46 24.75 45.76
CA LEU A 274 -2.79 24.80 46.35
C LEU A 274 -3.06 23.63 47.30
N TYR A 275 -2.59 22.43 46.96
CA TYR A 275 -2.70 21.26 47.84
C TYR A 275 -1.96 21.45 49.16
N ARG A 276 -0.73 22.00 49.12
CA ARG A 276 0.04 22.29 50.34
C ARG A 276 -0.65 23.32 51.22
N ARG A 277 -1.14 24.43 50.64
CA ARG A 277 -1.83 25.48 51.40
C ARG A 277 -3.09 24.98 52.12
N ARG A 278 -3.96 24.23 51.43
CA ARG A 278 -5.17 23.68 52.07
C ARG A 278 -4.87 22.84 53.31
N ARG A 279 -3.81 22.03 53.23
CA ARG A 279 -3.41 21.14 54.34
C ARG A 279 -2.86 21.93 55.54
N GLU A 280 -2.22 23.08 55.30
CA GLU A 280 -1.82 23.99 56.36
C GLU A 280 -3.04 24.67 57.00
N ASP A 281 -3.98 25.16 56.20
CA ASP A 281 -5.21 25.82 56.69
C ASP A 281 -6.06 24.89 57.58
N GLU A 282 -6.20 23.62 57.20
CA GLU A 282 -6.92 22.60 57.99
C GLU A 282 -6.25 22.32 59.35
N LEU A 283 -4.91 22.36 59.42
CA LEU A 283 -4.18 22.20 60.68
C LEU A 283 -4.39 23.41 61.60
N LEU A 284 -4.27 24.62 61.08
CA LEU A 284 -4.48 25.83 61.87
C LEU A 284 -5.93 25.93 62.36
N SER A 285 -6.90 25.51 61.55
CA SER A 285 -8.31 25.51 61.94
C SER A 285 -8.61 24.54 63.08
N GLU A 286 -8.11 23.30 63.03
CA GLU A 286 -8.30 22.33 64.11
C GLU A 286 -7.58 22.76 65.40
N MET A 287 -6.41 23.40 65.32
CA MET A 287 -5.75 23.97 66.48
C MET A 287 -6.58 25.12 67.09
N SER A 288 -7.14 26.01 66.27
CA SER A 288 -8.04 27.09 66.71
C SER A 288 -9.24 26.53 67.48
N GLU A 289 -9.86 25.46 66.97
CA GLU A 289 -11.00 24.80 67.63
C GLU A 289 -10.61 24.25 69.01
N VAL A 290 -9.43 23.63 69.14
CA VAL A 290 -8.93 23.16 70.44
C VAL A 290 -8.70 24.32 71.41
N PHE A 291 -8.17 25.46 70.93
CA PHE A 291 -7.95 26.64 71.78
C PHE A 291 -9.27 27.31 72.19
N GLU A 292 -10.21 27.50 71.26
CA GLU A 292 -11.53 28.09 71.50
C GLU A 292 -12.33 27.27 72.50
N TYR A 293 -12.37 25.94 72.32
CA TYR A 293 -13.03 25.04 73.25
C TYR A 293 -12.44 25.14 74.66
N THR A 294 -11.11 25.22 74.77
CA THR A 294 -10.44 25.37 76.06
C THR A 294 -10.75 26.73 76.70
N ALA A 295 -10.79 27.80 75.90
CA ALA A 295 -11.11 29.14 76.38
C ALA A 295 -12.55 29.20 76.92
N GLU A 296 -13.49 28.51 76.27
CA GLU A 296 -14.88 28.37 76.71
C GLU A 296 -14.98 27.64 78.06
N LEU A 297 -14.31 26.49 78.23
CA LEU A 297 -14.27 25.77 79.51
C LEU A 297 -13.73 26.65 80.64
N LEU A 298 -12.65 27.38 80.37
CA LEU A 298 -12.08 28.32 81.34
C LEU A 298 -13.05 29.46 81.67
N ALA A 299 -13.78 29.99 80.69
CA ALA A 299 -14.75 31.05 80.92
C ALA A 299 -16.00 30.57 81.69
N ALA A 300 -16.39 29.30 81.50
CA ALA A 300 -17.49 28.65 82.22
C ALA A 300 -17.17 28.34 83.69
N GLY A 301 -15.90 28.46 84.10
CA GLY A 301 -15.44 28.20 85.46
C GLY A 301 -15.13 26.73 85.74
N ASP A 302 -14.90 25.93 84.70
CA ASP A 302 -14.43 24.54 84.85
C ASP A 302 -13.02 24.47 85.44
N SER A 303 -12.61 23.27 85.83
CA SER A 303 -11.34 23.07 86.52
C SER A 303 -10.16 23.49 85.63
N ILE A 304 -9.45 24.56 86.03
CA ILE A 304 -8.43 25.23 85.21
C ILE A 304 -7.35 24.25 84.76
N ARG A 305 -6.91 23.38 85.67
CA ARG A 305 -5.84 22.41 85.40
C ARG A 305 -6.28 21.36 84.38
N GLU A 306 -7.51 20.87 84.48
CA GLU A 306 -8.05 19.85 83.57
C GLU A 306 -8.31 20.44 82.19
N ALA A 307 -8.86 21.65 82.11
CA ALA A 307 -9.06 22.35 80.84
C ALA A 307 -7.72 22.53 80.09
N ILE A 308 -6.68 23.02 80.78
CA ILE A 308 -5.34 23.18 80.19
C ILE A 308 -4.73 21.83 79.78
N PHE A 309 -4.90 20.78 80.59
CA PHE A 309 -4.39 19.46 80.27
C PHE A 309 -5.10 18.81 79.08
N ASN A 310 -6.42 18.98 78.97
CA ASN A 310 -7.21 18.52 77.83
C ASN A 310 -6.84 19.26 76.54
N CYS A 311 -6.63 20.58 76.62
CA CYS A 311 -6.09 21.39 75.52
C CYS A 311 -4.78 20.80 74.99
N TYR A 312 -3.84 20.54 75.89
CA TYR A 312 -2.54 19.96 75.57
C TYR A 312 -2.67 18.58 74.90
N GLN A 313 -3.49 17.68 75.45
CA GLN A 313 -3.72 16.34 74.89
C GLN A 313 -4.34 16.40 73.49
N ASN A 314 -5.34 17.26 73.30
CA ASN A 314 -6.01 17.43 72.02
C ASN A 314 -5.06 17.99 70.96
N LEU A 315 -4.24 18.99 71.28
CA LEU A 315 -3.21 19.49 70.37
C LEU A 315 -2.18 18.42 70.00
N CYS A 316 -1.74 17.61 70.98
CA CYS A 316 -0.84 16.49 70.70
C CYS A 316 -1.49 15.49 69.72
N GLY A 317 -2.76 15.15 69.91
CA GLY A 317 -3.53 14.29 69.01
C GLY A 317 -3.65 14.86 67.59
N THR A 318 -3.93 16.16 67.47
CA THR A 318 -3.99 16.92 66.22
C THR A 318 -2.65 16.89 65.46
N LEU A 319 -1.53 17.03 66.18
CA LEU A 319 -0.18 16.97 65.60
C LEU A 319 0.26 15.54 65.23
N GLN A 320 -0.11 14.53 66.03
CA GLN A 320 0.21 13.12 65.77
C GLN A 320 -0.48 12.61 64.50
N THR A 321 -1.76 12.93 64.31
CA THR A 321 -2.53 12.51 63.13
C THR A 321 -1.92 13.01 61.83
N ARG A 322 -1.19 14.13 61.87
CA ARG A 322 -0.50 14.73 60.71
C ARG A 322 0.98 14.33 60.57
N GLY A 323 1.48 13.47 61.46
CA GLY A 323 2.88 13.01 61.47
C GLY A 323 3.88 14.07 61.94
N LEU A 324 3.42 15.16 62.55
CA LEU A 324 4.26 16.24 63.09
C LEU A 324 4.77 15.91 64.51
N LEU A 325 4.17 14.93 65.17
CA LEU A 325 4.56 14.46 66.48
C LEU A 325 4.62 12.93 66.53
N ARG A 326 5.61 12.38 67.25
CA ARG A 326 5.77 10.92 67.41
C ARG A 326 4.69 10.37 68.33
N ARG A 327 4.35 9.09 68.14
CA ARG A 327 3.28 8.38 68.84
C ARG A 327 3.58 8.12 70.32
N ASP A 328 4.87 8.00 70.66
CA ASP A 328 5.37 7.78 72.02
C ASP A 328 6.02 9.10 72.50
N PHE A 329 5.21 9.99 73.07
CA PHE A 329 5.63 11.33 73.46
C PHE A 329 6.37 11.30 74.81
N GLU A 330 7.62 11.77 74.89
CA GLU A 330 8.41 11.68 76.13
C GLU A 330 8.65 13.03 76.85
N THR A 331 8.75 14.19 76.16
CA THR A 331 9.05 15.47 76.85
C THR A 331 8.43 16.74 76.24
N VAL A 332 8.13 17.75 77.08
CA VAL A 332 7.54 19.08 76.70
C VAL A 332 8.30 19.77 75.56
N ARG A 333 9.62 19.55 75.47
CA ARG A 333 10.49 20.13 74.44
C ARG A 333 10.21 19.57 73.04
N GLU A 334 9.71 18.35 72.92
CA GLU A 334 9.31 17.78 71.63
C GLU A 334 8.00 18.41 71.13
N PHE A 335 7.07 18.74 72.04
CA PHE A 335 5.86 19.48 71.70
C PHE A 335 6.20 20.90 71.24
N GLU A 336 7.10 21.60 71.93
CA GLU A 336 7.55 22.95 71.54
C GLU A 336 8.15 22.96 70.12
N VAL A 337 8.97 21.96 69.77
CA VAL A 337 9.54 21.86 68.42
C VAL A 337 8.46 21.52 67.38
N ALA A 338 7.56 20.59 67.71
CA ALA A 338 6.48 20.17 66.82
C ALA A 338 5.49 21.30 66.55
N ILE A 339 5.10 22.07 67.56
CA ILE A 339 4.16 23.19 67.42
C ILE A 339 4.81 24.31 66.60
N ARG A 340 6.09 24.65 66.83
CA ARG A 340 6.83 25.62 66.00
C ARG A 340 6.94 25.19 64.54
N GLN A 341 7.17 23.89 64.29
CA GLN A 341 7.23 23.34 62.94
C GLN A 341 5.85 23.27 62.27
N ALA A 342 4.80 22.99 63.04
CA ALA A 342 3.40 22.98 62.61
C ALA A 342 2.89 24.38 62.28
N THR A 343 3.40 25.41 62.98
CA THR A 343 2.95 26.78 62.86
C THR A 343 4.11 27.75 62.62
N PRO A 344 4.83 27.66 61.47
CA PRO A 344 6.00 28.50 61.17
C PRO A 344 5.67 29.99 61.03
N GLY A 345 4.39 30.34 61.10
CA GLY A 345 3.88 31.69 60.99
C GLY A 345 3.45 32.37 62.29
N ILE A 346 3.40 31.64 63.40
CA ILE A 346 2.97 32.15 64.71
C ILE A 346 4.16 32.76 65.43
N SER A 347 3.94 33.85 66.16
CA SER A 347 4.97 34.58 66.88
C SER A 347 5.53 33.75 68.04
N ASP A 348 6.82 33.93 68.31
CA ASP A 348 7.47 33.31 69.46
C ASP A 348 6.83 33.75 70.79
N ASP A 349 6.22 34.94 70.87
CA ASP A 349 5.53 35.42 72.07
C ASP A 349 4.23 34.66 72.35
N ALA A 350 3.45 34.34 71.32
CA ALA A 350 2.23 33.55 71.44
C ALA A 350 2.55 32.11 71.85
N LEU A 351 3.55 31.49 71.21
CA LEU A 351 4.01 30.15 71.56
C LEU A 351 4.60 30.09 72.98
N GLN A 352 5.39 31.07 73.39
CA GLN A 352 5.91 31.15 74.75
C GLN A 352 4.80 31.34 75.79
N SER A 353 3.77 32.13 75.47
CA SER A 353 2.60 32.30 76.34
C SER A 353 1.83 30.99 76.52
N LEU A 354 1.70 30.21 75.43
CA LEU A 354 1.09 28.88 75.44
C LEU A 354 1.91 27.86 76.26
N ASP A 355 3.23 27.84 76.09
CA ASP A 355 4.12 26.96 76.86
C ASP A 355 4.05 27.27 78.36
N ASN A 356 4.08 28.56 78.73
CA ASN A 356 3.93 29.01 80.12
C ASN A 356 2.60 28.55 80.73
N MET A 357 1.51 28.54 79.95
CA MET A 357 0.21 28.03 80.38
C MET A 357 0.27 26.52 80.69
N PHE A 358 0.92 25.73 79.83
CA PHE A 358 1.08 24.29 80.06
C PHE A 358 2.01 23.98 81.24
N GLU A 359 3.12 24.70 81.38
CA GLU A 359 4.04 24.55 82.52
C GLU A 359 3.36 24.88 83.84
N MET A 360 2.56 25.95 83.86
CA MET A 360 1.76 26.34 85.03
C MET A 360 0.83 25.19 85.47
N ALA A 361 0.09 24.58 84.54
CA ALA A 361 -0.79 23.46 84.86
C ALA A 361 -0.04 22.18 85.28
N ARG A 362 1.19 21.99 84.80
CA ARG A 362 2.01 20.80 85.09
C ARG A 362 2.76 20.89 86.41
N TYR A 363 3.34 22.04 86.74
CA TYR A 363 4.27 22.18 87.87
C TYR A 363 3.71 22.95 89.07
N SER A 364 2.56 23.63 88.94
CA SER A 364 1.96 24.32 90.08
C SER A 364 1.53 23.32 91.16
N ARG A 365 2.05 23.50 92.38
CA ARG A 365 1.73 22.70 93.58
C ARG A 365 0.53 23.24 94.35
N GLU A 366 0.10 24.46 94.04
CA GLU A 366 -1.03 25.16 94.68
C GLU A 366 -2.28 25.07 93.80
N GLU A 367 -3.45 25.31 94.40
CA GLU A 367 -4.72 25.36 93.68
C GLU A 367 -4.72 26.57 92.74
N LEU A 368 -5.00 26.33 91.45
CA LEU A 368 -5.00 27.39 90.45
C LEU A 368 -6.20 28.31 90.71
N GLY A 369 -5.94 29.59 91.01
CA GLY A 369 -6.95 30.60 91.22
C GLY A 369 -7.23 31.51 90.01
N ALA A 370 -8.03 32.55 90.23
CA ALA A 370 -8.50 33.47 89.18
C ALA A 370 -7.39 34.17 88.38
N SER A 371 -6.24 34.46 89.00
CA SER A 371 -5.09 35.06 88.29
C SER A 371 -4.49 34.10 87.25
N HIS A 372 -4.44 32.80 87.56
CA HIS A 372 -3.98 31.75 86.65
C HIS A 372 -4.96 31.53 85.51
N GLN A 373 -6.26 31.59 85.80
CA GLN A 373 -7.32 31.53 84.79
C GLN A 373 -7.19 32.67 83.78
N GLN A 374 -7.01 33.90 84.25
CA GLN A 374 -6.84 35.08 83.39
C GLN A 374 -5.58 34.97 82.52
N SER A 375 -4.48 34.45 83.08
CA SER A 375 -3.24 34.22 82.32
C SER A 375 -3.41 33.14 81.25
N ALA A 376 -4.14 32.06 81.53
CA ALA A 376 -4.42 30.99 80.58
C ALA A 376 -5.35 31.48 79.45
N GLN A 377 -6.40 32.21 79.78
CA GLN A 377 -7.27 32.86 78.78
C GLN A 377 -6.49 33.81 77.87
N GLY A 378 -5.61 34.64 78.45
CA GLY A 378 -4.75 35.53 77.66
C GLY A 378 -3.79 34.78 76.72
N ALA A 379 -3.30 33.59 77.09
CA ALA A 379 -2.46 32.77 76.21
C ALA A 379 -3.27 32.15 75.06
N LEU A 380 -4.49 31.67 75.34
CA LEU A 380 -5.39 31.12 74.33
C LEU A 380 -5.85 32.19 73.34
N ASP A 381 -6.25 33.38 73.83
CA ASP A 381 -6.70 34.49 72.99
C ASP A 381 -5.60 34.96 72.03
N LYS A 382 -4.34 34.99 72.49
CA LYS A 382 -3.19 35.28 71.64
C LYS A 382 -3.06 34.25 70.51
N MET A 383 -3.13 32.96 70.84
CA MET A 383 -3.04 31.89 69.84
C MET A 383 -4.19 31.95 68.83
N ILE A 384 -5.43 32.11 69.30
CA ILE A 384 -6.63 32.23 68.43
C ILE A 384 -6.50 33.44 67.51
N THR A 385 -6.07 34.58 68.03
CA THR A 385 -5.89 35.81 67.24
C THR A 385 -4.87 35.60 66.13
N GLU A 386 -3.71 35.00 66.44
CA GLU A 386 -2.67 34.80 65.44
C GLU A 386 -3.03 33.75 64.38
N LEU A 387 -3.77 32.70 64.77
CA LEU A 387 -4.28 31.70 63.82
C LEU A 387 -5.34 32.30 62.90
N SER A 388 -6.23 33.15 63.41
CA SER A 388 -7.27 33.80 62.59
C SER A 388 -6.70 34.77 61.54
N TYR A 389 -5.61 35.48 61.88
CA TYR A 389 -4.95 36.42 60.96
C TYR A 389 -4.27 35.71 59.78
N LYS A 390 -3.84 34.45 59.96
CA LYS A 390 -3.14 33.66 58.94
C LYS A 390 -4.04 32.80 58.06
N LYS A 391 -5.34 32.75 58.34
CA LYS A 391 -6.34 32.02 57.54
C LYS A 391 -6.74 32.75 56.25
N TYR A 392 -6.23 33.97 56.04
CA TYR A 392 -6.41 34.83 54.86
C TYR A 392 -5.05 35.29 54.33
#